data_AF-Q3L944-F1
#
_entry.id   AF-Q3L944-F1
#
_cell.length_a   1.000
_cell.length_b   1.000
_cell.length_c   1.000
_cell.angle_alpha   90.00
_cell.angle_beta   90.00
_cell.angle_gamma   90.00
#
_symmetry.space_group_name_H-M   'P 1'
#
loop_
_entity.id
_entity.type
_entity.pdbx_description
1 polymer ?
#
loop_
_entity_poly.entity_id
_entity_poly.type
_entity_poly.pdbx_seq_one_letter_code
_entity_poly.pdbx_strand_id
1 'polypeptide(L)'
;MVDFATAADDWSAADDTNYEDPSDYAVEESEPDVGDDEGVGAGWDVPDEPDADTADAVEAADDDSQGPDLSDPEPMDFSDPALYGGTAIVGEEDVPEIEPQFANVIEFVEQFFTQVIRRKMGLGGGNGGNVWDPRWALYPEVAGRLKALWFAYEEARASDKPSAMSAWWIQHFDAHFRVICDGDNGPMSDATADGSWMGHPALKYEPVPRELLDDLLDERAED
;
A
#
# COMPACT_ATOMS: atom_id res chain seq x y z
N MET A 1 45.44 -26.78 -28.43
CA MET A 1 44.54 -26.13 -29.42
C MET A 1 43.43 -27.11 -29.67
N VAL A 2 42.21 -26.76 -29.24
CA VAL A 2 41.01 -27.58 -29.49
C VAL A 2 40.13 -26.74 -30.40
N ASP A 3 39.86 -27.27 -31.58
CA ASP A 3 39.06 -26.67 -32.64
C ASP A 3 37.60 -26.48 -32.18
N PHE A 4 37.07 -25.27 -32.39
CA PHE A 4 35.65 -24.95 -32.27
C PHE A 4 35.08 -24.84 -33.69
N ALA A 5 34.44 -25.91 -34.16
CA ALA A 5 33.75 -25.92 -35.44
C ALA A 5 32.28 -26.34 -35.24
N THR A 6 31.41 -25.33 -35.34
CA THR A 6 30.04 -25.32 -35.91
C THR A 6 29.09 -26.47 -35.57
N ALA A 7 28.07 -26.16 -34.78
CA ALA A 7 26.70 -26.64 -35.02
C ALA A 7 25.75 -25.46 -34.80
N ALA A 8 25.06 -25.06 -35.87
CA ALA A 8 23.94 -24.13 -35.79
C ALA A 8 22.75 -24.88 -35.21
N ASP A 9 22.31 -24.48 -34.02
CA ASP A 9 21.06 -24.98 -33.44
C ASP A 9 19.87 -24.31 -34.12
N ASP A 10 19.12 -25.14 -34.82
CA ASP A 10 17.83 -24.91 -35.45
C ASP A 10 16.74 -24.78 -34.38
N TRP A 11 16.59 -23.56 -33.82
CA TRP A 11 15.48 -23.24 -32.92
C TRP A 11 14.25 -22.84 -33.73
N SER A 12 13.37 -23.81 -33.97
CA SER A 12 12.01 -23.59 -34.47
C SER A 12 11.15 -22.86 -33.44
N ALA A 13 10.53 -21.75 -33.83
CA ALA A 13 9.65 -20.92 -33.02
C ALA A 13 8.17 -21.30 -33.21
N ALA A 14 7.84 -22.59 -33.17
CA ALA A 14 6.44 -23.03 -33.10
C ALA A 14 6.02 -23.07 -31.63
N ASP A 15 5.31 -22.02 -31.21
CA ASP A 15 4.72 -21.90 -29.89
C ASP A 15 3.46 -22.77 -29.81
N ASP A 16 3.48 -23.80 -28.96
CA ASP A 16 2.32 -24.67 -28.67
C ASP A 16 1.35 -24.03 -27.66
N THR A 17 1.53 -22.75 -27.34
CA THR A 17 0.49 -22.01 -26.63
C THR A 17 -0.62 -21.71 -27.62
N ASN A 18 -1.86 -22.04 -27.27
CA ASN A 18 -3.08 -21.71 -28.01
C ASN A 18 -3.35 -20.19 -27.98
N TYR A 19 -2.34 -19.40 -28.31
CA TYR A 19 -2.39 -17.96 -28.39
C TYR A 19 -2.82 -17.63 -29.82
N GLU A 20 -4.10 -17.30 -29.97
CA GLU A 20 -4.64 -16.84 -31.25
C GLU A 20 -3.90 -15.57 -31.69
N ASP A 21 -3.61 -15.48 -32.98
CA ASP A 21 -2.82 -14.41 -33.59
C ASP A 21 -3.40 -13.03 -33.20
N PRO A 22 -2.59 -12.10 -32.65
CA PRO A 22 -3.03 -10.74 -32.35
C PRO A 22 -3.72 -10.01 -33.51
N SER A 23 -3.51 -10.44 -34.76
CA SER A 23 -4.20 -9.88 -35.93
C SER A 23 -5.70 -10.17 -35.98
N ASP A 24 -6.20 -11.21 -35.29
CA ASP A 24 -7.63 -11.55 -35.28
C ASP A 24 -8.49 -10.54 -34.49
N TYR A 25 -7.84 -9.69 -33.68
CA TYR A 25 -8.49 -8.62 -32.90
C TYR A 25 -8.23 -7.21 -33.48
N ALA A 26 -7.63 -7.13 -34.67
CA ALA A 26 -7.50 -5.85 -35.37
C ALA A 26 -8.90 -5.36 -35.78
N VAL A 27 -9.40 -4.38 -35.04
CA VAL A 27 -10.59 -3.62 -35.44
C VAL A 27 -10.19 -2.80 -36.65
N GLU A 28 -10.72 -3.14 -37.82
CA GLU A 28 -10.60 -2.33 -39.03
C GLU A 28 -11.10 -0.92 -38.72
N GLU A 29 -10.18 0.05 -38.61
CA GLU A 29 -10.51 1.46 -38.54
C GLU A 29 -11.08 1.88 -39.90
N SER A 30 -12.41 1.87 -40.03
CA SER A 30 -13.09 2.46 -41.17
C SER A 30 -12.97 3.99 -41.08
N GLU A 31 -12.22 4.57 -42.01
CA GLU A 31 -12.15 6.02 -42.18
C GLU A 31 -13.57 6.58 -42.48
N PRO A 32 -14.03 7.64 -41.80
CA PRO A 32 -15.32 8.24 -42.12
C PRO A 32 -15.22 9.05 -43.43
N ASP A 33 -16.04 8.64 -44.40
CA ASP A 33 -16.32 9.33 -45.66
C ASP A 33 -16.93 10.72 -45.37
N VAL A 34 -16.23 11.79 -45.77
CA VAL A 34 -16.72 13.16 -45.66
C VAL A 34 -17.70 13.41 -46.81
N GLY A 35 -18.96 13.08 -46.56
CA GLY A 35 -20.10 13.46 -47.39
C GLY A 35 -20.90 14.58 -46.73
N ASP A 36 -20.93 15.75 -47.38
CA ASP A 36 -21.88 16.83 -47.09
C ASP A 36 -23.33 16.31 -47.20
N ASP A 37 -24.14 16.41 -46.15
CA ASP A 37 -25.60 16.44 -46.29
C ASP A 37 -26.28 17.19 -45.13
N GLU A 38 -27.29 17.96 -45.51
CA GLU A 38 -27.99 18.92 -44.68
C GLU A 38 -28.90 18.27 -43.63
N GLY A 39 -29.28 19.07 -42.63
CA GLY A 39 -29.84 18.62 -41.37
C GLY A 39 -31.17 17.87 -41.42
N VAL A 40 -31.39 17.04 -40.40
CA VAL A 40 -32.65 16.92 -39.65
C VAL A 40 -32.34 16.28 -38.30
N GLY A 41 -32.90 16.83 -37.23
CA GLY A 41 -32.48 16.56 -35.86
C GLY A 41 -33.01 15.28 -35.20
N ALA A 42 -32.43 15.00 -34.04
CA ALA A 42 -33.06 14.24 -32.97
C ALA A 42 -32.46 14.73 -31.65
N GLY A 43 -33.29 15.41 -30.85
CA GLY A 43 -32.91 16.02 -29.59
C GLY A 43 -32.62 15.00 -28.49
N TRP A 44 -31.74 15.41 -27.58
CA TRP A 44 -31.69 14.88 -26.23
C TRP A 44 -31.92 16.08 -25.31
N ASP A 45 -33.18 16.27 -24.91
CA ASP A 45 -33.57 17.23 -23.89
C ASP A 45 -32.91 16.84 -22.56
N VAL A 46 -31.99 17.68 -22.09
CA VAL A 46 -31.49 17.66 -20.72
C VAL A 46 -32.50 18.43 -19.87
N PRO A 47 -33.12 17.83 -18.84
CA PRO A 47 -33.99 18.58 -17.94
C PRO A 47 -33.17 19.58 -17.13
N ASP A 48 -33.66 20.82 -17.13
CA ASP A 48 -33.17 21.97 -16.38
C ASP A 48 -33.27 21.71 -14.87
N GLU A 49 -32.23 22.08 -14.10
CA GLU A 49 -32.27 22.01 -12.64
C GLU A 49 -33.26 23.05 -12.09
N PRO A 50 -34.13 22.71 -11.11
CA PRO A 50 -35.01 23.70 -10.53
C PRO A 50 -34.27 24.57 -9.50
N ASP A 51 -34.30 25.87 -9.76
CA ASP A 51 -33.90 26.96 -8.89
C ASP A 51 -34.53 26.87 -7.48
N ALA A 52 -33.70 27.23 -6.51
CA ALA A 52 -34.08 27.48 -5.13
C ALA A 52 -34.99 28.72 -5.02
N ASP A 53 -36.21 28.53 -4.51
CA ASP A 53 -36.83 29.36 -3.46
C ASP A 53 -38.35 29.14 -3.48
N THR A 54 -38.85 28.37 -2.52
CA THR A 54 -40.20 28.58 -1.97
C THR A 54 -40.19 28.17 -0.50
N ALA A 55 -40.09 29.18 0.37
CA ALA A 55 -40.49 29.05 1.76
C ALA A 55 -42.02 28.94 1.80
N ASP A 56 -42.54 27.82 2.27
CA ASP A 56 -43.90 27.76 2.77
C ASP A 56 -43.97 26.95 4.07
N ALA A 57 -44.73 27.51 4.99
CA ALA A 57 -44.75 27.20 6.39
C ALA A 57 -45.42 25.84 6.65
N VAL A 58 -44.78 25.00 7.47
CA VAL A 58 -45.45 23.88 8.12
C VAL A 58 -45.51 24.14 9.62
N GLU A 59 -46.75 24.20 10.06
CA GLU A 59 -47.26 24.34 11.42
C GLU A 59 -46.60 23.36 12.39
N ALA A 60 -46.22 23.87 13.57
CA ALA A 60 -45.71 23.09 14.68
C ALA A 60 -46.83 22.22 15.26
N ALA A 61 -46.66 20.90 15.17
CA ALA A 61 -47.36 19.95 16.01
C ALA A 61 -46.51 19.72 17.27
N ASP A 62 -47.07 20.10 18.43
CA ASP A 62 -46.54 19.78 19.75
C ASP A 62 -46.45 18.25 19.93
N ASP A 63 -45.23 17.73 20.03
CA ASP A 63 -44.94 16.36 20.47
C ASP A 63 -44.19 16.42 21.81
N ASP A 64 -44.98 16.34 22.89
CA ASP A 64 -44.53 16.13 24.25
C ASP A 64 -43.96 14.71 24.39
N SER A 65 -42.69 14.55 24.01
CA SER A 65 -41.89 13.37 24.33
C SER A 65 -40.73 13.79 25.24
N GLN A 66 -40.94 13.62 26.53
CA GLN A 66 -39.96 13.81 27.60
C GLN A 66 -38.68 13.02 27.31
N GLY A 67 -37.62 13.73 26.90
CA GLY A 67 -36.27 13.20 26.91
C GLY A 67 -35.80 12.94 28.34
N PRO A 68 -34.94 11.93 28.58
CA PRO A 68 -34.36 11.71 29.89
C PRO A 68 -33.52 12.92 30.29
N ASP A 69 -33.83 13.43 31.48
CA ASP A 69 -33.15 14.49 32.20
C ASP A 69 -31.65 14.19 32.34
N LEU A 70 -30.82 14.96 31.63
CA LEU A 70 -29.35 14.90 31.71
C LEU A 70 -28.80 15.90 32.73
N SER A 71 -29.43 16.01 33.90
CA SER A 71 -28.94 16.82 35.02
C SER A 71 -28.50 15.99 36.22
N ASP A 72 -27.59 15.04 36.00
CA ASP A 72 -26.51 14.72 36.96
C ASP A 72 -25.43 13.82 36.32
N PRO A 73 -24.23 14.31 35.94
CA PRO A 73 -23.11 13.41 35.73
C PRO A 73 -22.54 12.99 37.08
N GLU A 74 -22.94 11.81 37.57
CA GLU A 74 -22.22 11.10 38.64
C GLU A 74 -20.71 11.16 38.33
N PRO A 75 -19.86 11.58 39.28
CA PRO A 75 -18.43 11.66 39.04
C PRO A 75 -17.90 10.25 38.79
N MET A 76 -17.53 9.93 37.55
CA MET A 76 -16.67 8.79 37.30
C MET A 76 -15.34 9.05 37.99
N ASP A 77 -15.14 8.32 39.08
CA ASP A 77 -13.91 8.22 39.85
C ASP A 77 -12.79 7.68 38.97
N PHE A 78 -12.17 8.58 38.20
CA PHE A 78 -10.93 8.35 37.50
C PHE A 78 -9.77 8.52 38.49
N SER A 79 -9.65 7.59 39.44
CA SER A 79 -8.48 7.49 40.31
C SER A 79 -8.30 6.08 40.87
N ASP A 80 -7.70 5.21 40.06
CA ASP A 80 -6.57 4.41 40.57
C ASP A 80 -5.47 4.27 39.50
N PRO A 81 -4.33 4.95 39.67
CA PRO A 81 -3.16 4.88 38.81
C PRO A 81 -2.17 3.84 39.33
N ALA A 82 -2.28 2.58 38.89
CA ALA A 82 -1.16 1.64 38.91
C ALA A 82 -1.49 0.33 38.18
N LEU A 83 -1.02 0.15 36.93
CA LEU A 83 -0.38 -1.11 36.50
C LEU A 83 0.28 -1.03 35.10
N TYR A 84 1.44 -0.36 35.00
CA TYR A 84 2.45 -0.77 34.00
C TYR A 84 3.80 -0.95 34.70
N GLY A 85 3.79 -1.87 35.67
CA GLY A 85 4.95 -2.27 36.45
C GLY A 85 4.72 -3.53 37.28
N GLY A 86 3.67 -4.29 36.99
CA GLY A 86 3.31 -5.49 37.74
C GLY A 86 2.58 -6.46 36.84
N THR A 87 3.02 -7.70 36.88
CA THR A 87 2.50 -8.87 36.15
C THR A 87 1.02 -9.06 36.46
N ALA A 88 0.13 -8.38 35.71
CA ALA A 88 -1.26 -8.79 35.63
C ALA A 88 -1.31 -10.06 34.77
N ILE A 89 -1.40 -11.20 35.45
CA ILE A 89 -1.93 -12.43 34.88
C ILE A 89 -3.39 -12.16 34.49
N VAL A 90 -3.58 -11.55 33.32
CA VAL A 90 -4.82 -11.69 32.56
C VAL A 90 -5.01 -13.19 32.39
N GLY A 91 -6.19 -13.71 32.78
CA GLY A 91 -6.51 -15.12 32.62
C GLY A 91 -6.12 -15.56 31.23
N GLU A 92 -5.29 -16.59 31.16
CA GLU A 92 -4.81 -17.21 29.93
C GLU A 92 -6.03 -17.83 29.23
N GLU A 93 -6.75 -17.01 28.46
CA GLU A 93 -7.38 -17.53 27.27
C GLU A 93 -6.21 -18.03 26.42
N ASP A 94 -6.17 -19.34 26.21
CA ASP A 94 -5.37 -20.00 25.17
C ASP A 94 -5.74 -19.37 23.82
N VAL A 95 -5.21 -18.17 23.54
CA VAL A 95 -5.19 -17.65 22.17
C VAL A 95 -4.25 -18.60 21.47
N PRO A 96 -4.73 -19.38 20.48
CA PRO A 96 -3.87 -20.32 19.79
C PRO A 96 -2.69 -19.53 19.23
N GLU A 97 -1.48 -19.84 19.65
CA GLU A 97 -0.26 -19.29 19.05
C GLU A 97 -0.23 -19.77 17.60
N ILE A 98 -0.72 -18.93 16.71
CA ILE A 98 -0.71 -19.19 15.28
C ILE A 98 0.76 -19.14 14.84
N GLU A 99 1.31 -20.30 14.47
CA GLU A 99 2.68 -20.37 13.96
C GLU A 99 2.83 -19.44 12.74
N PRO A 100 3.91 -18.65 12.67
CA PRO A 100 4.12 -17.74 11.56
C PRO A 100 4.22 -18.54 10.26
N GLN A 101 3.56 -18.04 9.19
CA GLN A 101 3.60 -18.71 7.89
C GLN A 101 5.01 -18.66 7.28
N PHE A 102 5.72 -17.56 7.47
CA PHE A 102 7.12 -17.40 7.08
C PHE A 102 7.98 -17.22 8.32
N ALA A 103 9.10 -17.94 8.43
CA ALA A 103 9.94 -17.88 9.63
C ALA A 103 10.70 -16.55 9.75
N ASN A 104 10.92 -15.87 8.64
CA ASN A 104 11.65 -14.61 8.57
C ASN A 104 11.29 -13.81 7.30
N VAL A 105 11.74 -12.56 7.26
CA VAL A 105 11.53 -11.65 6.12
C VAL A 105 12.09 -12.19 4.80
N ILE A 106 13.15 -13.01 4.82
CA ILE A 106 13.75 -13.55 3.59
C ILE A 106 12.78 -14.53 2.95
N GLU A 107 12.24 -15.47 3.73
CA GLU A 107 11.22 -16.41 3.26
C GLU A 107 9.96 -15.70 2.77
N PHE A 108 9.47 -14.70 3.53
CA PHE A 108 8.34 -13.88 3.09
C PHE A 108 8.61 -13.22 1.73
N VAL A 109 9.81 -12.67 1.54
CA VAL A 109 10.16 -12.01 0.28
C VAL A 109 10.27 -13.01 -0.87
N GLU A 110 11.00 -14.11 -0.67
CA GLU A 110 11.26 -15.11 -1.71
C GLU A 110 10.02 -15.90 -2.13
N GLN A 111 9.18 -16.28 -1.15
CA GLN A 111 8.07 -17.20 -1.37
C GLN A 111 6.73 -16.49 -1.62
N PHE A 112 6.53 -15.29 -1.08
CA PHE A 112 5.30 -14.52 -1.27
C PHE A 112 5.53 -13.24 -2.06
N PHE A 113 6.33 -12.31 -1.55
CA PHE A 113 6.41 -10.95 -2.09
C PHE A 113 6.81 -10.93 -3.58
N THR A 114 7.92 -11.57 -3.95
CA THR A 114 8.39 -11.55 -5.35
C THR A 114 7.53 -12.40 -6.29
N GLN A 115 6.72 -13.31 -5.74
CA GLN A 115 5.85 -14.19 -6.52
C GLN A 115 4.51 -13.51 -6.84
N VAL A 116 3.98 -12.79 -5.86
CA VAL A 116 2.64 -12.18 -5.88
C VAL A 116 2.65 -10.78 -6.46
N ILE A 117 3.66 -9.96 -6.18
CA ILE A 117 3.64 -8.55 -6.61
C ILE A 117 3.97 -8.44 -8.10
N ARG A 118 2.98 -8.00 -8.89
CA ARG A 118 3.11 -7.76 -10.33
C ARG A 118 2.82 -6.29 -10.63
N ARG A 119 3.86 -5.53 -10.98
CA ARG A 119 3.74 -4.13 -11.41
C ARG A 119 4.73 -3.88 -12.54
N LYS A 120 4.51 -2.82 -13.31
CA LYS A 120 5.50 -2.36 -14.30
C LYS A 120 6.70 -1.79 -13.53
N MET A 121 7.80 -2.53 -13.55
CA MET A 121 9.04 -2.17 -12.87
C MET A 121 10.13 -1.89 -13.92
N GLY A 122 10.88 -0.82 -13.72
CA GLY A 122 12.14 -0.55 -14.39
C GLY A 122 13.32 -1.01 -13.54
N LEU A 123 14.48 -1.12 -14.19
CA LEU A 123 15.77 -1.02 -13.52
C LEU A 123 16.08 0.48 -13.40
N GLY A 124 16.54 0.93 -12.23
CA GLY A 124 16.77 2.35 -11.92
C GLY A 124 17.83 3.02 -12.79
N GLY A 125 18.28 4.21 -12.40
CA GLY A 125 19.25 5.00 -13.17
C GLY A 125 18.61 6.07 -14.05
N GLY A 126 17.61 6.79 -13.51
CA GLY A 126 17.10 8.04 -14.10
C GLY A 126 16.03 7.90 -15.18
N ASN A 127 15.48 6.71 -15.41
CA ASN A 127 14.41 6.49 -16.39
C ASN A 127 13.01 6.86 -15.88
N GLY A 128 12.89 7.35 -14.63
CA GLY A 128 11.62 7.64 -13.97
C GLY A 128 10.75 6.38 -13.76
N GLY A 129 9.71 6.50 -12.93
CA GLY A 129 8.78 5.41 -12.67
C GLY A 129 9.23 4.44 -11.57
N ASN A 130 8.59 3.27 -11.47
CA ASN A 130 8.84 2.34 -10.37
C ASN A 130 10.13 1.54 -10.56
N VAL A 131 10.95 1.43 -9.52
CA VAL A 131 12.24 0.70 -9.53
C VAL A 131 12.22 -0.48 -8.54
N TRP A 132 12.85 -1.59 -8.92
CA TRP A 132 13.13 -2.71 -8.01
C TRP A 132 14.50 -3.31 -8.30
N ASP A 133 15.36 -3.34 -7.29
CA ASP A 133 16.63 -4.08 -7.33
C ASP A 133 16.45 -5.42 -6.58
N PRO A 134 16.68 -6.58 -7.22
CA PRO A 134 16.67 -7.88 -6.56
C PRO A 134 17.62 -7.98 -5.37
N ARG A 135 18.64 -7.11 -5.30
CA ARG A 135 19.56 -6.98 -4.17
C ARG A 135 18.98 -6.13 -3.03
N TRP A 136 17.66 -6.16 -2.84
CA TRP A 136 16.89 -5.37 -1.88
C TRP A 136 17.51 -5.37 -0.46
N ALA A 137 18.11 -6.49 -0.04
CA ALA A 137 18.71 -6.65 1.28
C ALA A 137 19.93 -5.74 1.53
N LEU A 138 20.56 -5.21 0.48
CA LEU A 138 21.66 -4.27 0.59
C LEU A 138 21.21 -2.86 1.01
N TYR A 139 19.92 -2.55 0.89
CA TYR A 139 19.33 -1.25 1.23
C TYR A 139 18.68 -1.33 2.62
N PRO A 140 19.27 -0.73 3.68
CA PRO A 140 18.78 -0.90 5.05
C PRO A 140 17.33 -0.42 5.24
N GLU A 141 16.95 0.67 4.57
CA GLU A 141 15.57 1.16 4.60
C GLU A 141 14.59 0.17 3.97
N VAL A 142 14.94 -0.42 2.82
CA VAL A 142 14.09 -1.43 2.14
C VAL A 142 13.95 -2.66 3.01
N ALA A 143 15.05 -3.17 3.56
CA ALA A 143 15.03 -4.33 4.45
C ALA A 143 14.17 -4.10 5.70
N GLY A 144 14.26 -2.90 6.30
CA GLY A 144 13.41 -2.51 7.43
C GLY A 144 11.93 -2.45 7.07
N ARG A 145 11.59 -1.83 5.93
CA ARG A 145 10.21 -1.73 5.44
C ARG A 145 9.61 -3.10 5.10
N LEU A 146 10.37 -3.98 4.43
CA LEU A 146 9.92 -5.34 4.12
C LEU A 146 9.73 -6.19 5.38
N LYS A 147 10.57 -6.00 6.40
CA LYS A 147 10.38 -6.65 7.70
C LYS A 147 9.10 -6.19 8.39
N ALA A 148 8.81 -4.89 8.37
CA ALA A 148 7.55 -4.35 8.90
C ALA A 148 6.33 -4.90 8.15
N LEU A 149 6.41 -4.99 6.81
CA LEU A 149 5.37 -5.58 5.98
C LEU A 149 5.12 -7.05 6.32
N TRP A 150 6.17 -7.83 6.53
CA TRP A 150 6.07 -9.22 6.93
C TRP A 150 5.37 -9.37 8.28
N PHE A 151 5.75 -8.60 9.31
CA PHE A 151 5.05 -8.65 10.60
C PHE A 151 3.57 -8.29 10.49
N ALA A 152 3.25 -7.22 9.76
CA ALA A 152 1.85 -6.84 9.53
C ALA A 152 1.08 -7.89 8.71
N TYR A 153 1.75 -8.64 7.84
CA TYR A 153 1.15 -9.73 7.07
C TYR A 153 0.80 -10.92 7.98
N GLU A 154 1.72 -11.33 8.85
CA GLU A 154 1.48 -12.40 9.81
C GLU A 154 0.38 -12.02 10.80
N GLU A 155 0.36 -10.77 11.28
CA GLU A 155 -0.72 -10.25 12.12
C GLU A 155 -2.07 -10.31 11.39
N ALA A 156 -2.12 -9.86 10.13
CA ALA A 156 -3.34 -9.89 9.34
C ALA A 156 -3.81 -11.34 9.06
N ARG A 157 -2.88 -12.28 8.92
CA ARG A 157 -3.17 -13.71 8.73
C ARG A 157 -3.68 -14.38 10.01
N ALA A 158 -3.14 -13.98 11.16
CA ALA A 158 -3.54 -14.49 12.47
C ALA A 158 -4.85 -13.86 12.98
N SER A 159 -5.32 -12.79 12.36
CA SER A 159 -6.53 -12.08 12.77
C SER A 159 -7.82 -12.86 12.46
N ASP A 160 -8.75 -12.87 13.41
CA ASP A 160 -10.11 -13.39 13.20
C ASP A 160 -10.98 -12.48 12.31
N LYS A 161 -10.53 -11.27 11.99
CA LYS A 161 -11.28 -10.31 11.17
C LYS A 161 -11.16 -10.68 9.68
N PRO A 162 -12.26 -10.96 8.96
CA PRO A 162 -12.19 -11.30 7.54
C PRO A 162 -11.57 -10.20 6.66
N SER A 163 -11.65 -8.94 7.09
CA SER A 163 -11.09 -7.78 6.38
C SER A 163 -9.62 -7.51 6.69
N ALA A 164 -8.98 -8.22 7.63
CA ALA A 164 -7.62 -7.93 8.08
C ALA A 164 -6.60 -7.95 6.93
N MET A 165 -6.65 -8.97 6.07
CA MET A 165 -5.76 -9.06 4.91
C MET A 165 -6.02 -7.93 3.89
N SER A 166 -7.28 -7.50 3.72
CA SER A 166 -7.59 -6.34 2.88
C SER A 166 -7.02 -5.04 3.46
N ALA A 167 -7.10 -4.87 4.78
CA ALA A 167 -6.49 -3.74 5.47
C ALA A 167 -4.97 -3.77 5.34
N TRP A 168 -4.33 -4.94 5.41
CA TRP A 168 -2.89 -5.09 5.20
C TRP A 168 -2.45 -4.58 3.84
N TRP A 169 -3.16 -4.93 2.77
CA TRP A 169 -2.85 -4.44 1.42
C TRP A 169 -2.89 -2.91 1.33
N ILE A 170 -3.98 -2.32 1.84
CA ILE A 170 -4.26 -0.88 1.67
C ILE A 170 -3.39 -0.02 2.61
N GLN A 171 -3.28 -0.43 3.87
CA GLN A 171 -2.69 0.39 4.93
C GLN A 171 -1.19 0.16 5.08
N HIS A 172 -0.71 -1.06 4.84
CA HIS A 172 0.70 -1.40 5.03
C HIS A 172 1.39 -1.57 3.68
N PHE A 173 0.95 -2.52 2.86
CA PHE A 173 1.62 -2.85 1.61
C PHE A 173 1.75 -1.64 0.69
N ASP A 174 0.65 -0.99 0.32
CA ASP A 174 0.71 0.12 -0.63
C ASP A 174 1.52 1.32 -0.12
N ALA A 175 1.44 1.62 1.18
CA ALA A 175 2.20 2.72 1.79
C ALA A 175 3.71 2.47 1.76
N HIS A 176 4.16 1.27 2.14
CA HIS A 176 5.58 0.91 2.08
C HIS A 176 6.05 0.73 0.64
N PHE A 177 5.27 0.05 -0.20
CA PHE A 177 5.65 -0.27 -1.57
C PHE A 177 5.79 0.98 -2.44
N ARG A 178 4.95 2.00 -2.21
CA ARG A 178 5.09 3.31 -2.88
C ARG A 178 6.47 3.92 -2.65
N VAL A 179 6.99 3.85 -1.43
CA VAL A 179 8.30 4.42 -1.09
C VAL A 179 9.43 3.55 -1.60
N ILE A 180 9.34 2.23 -1.38
CA ILE A 180 10.37 1.26 -1.80
C ILE A 180 10.65 1.40 -3.30
N CYS A 181 9.60 1.55 -4.09
CA CYS A 181 9.69 1.54 -5.55
C CYS A 181 9.74 2.92 -6.18
N ASP A 182 9.76 4.01 -5.42
CA ASP A 182 9.87 5.37 -5.96
C ASP A 182 11.21 5.51 -6.70
N GLY A 183 11.18 5.60 -8.03
CA GLY A 183 12.38 5.72 -8.85
C GLY A 183 13.01 7.11 -8.87
N ASP A 184 12.34 8.11 -8.30
CA ASP A 184 12.86 9.48 -8.22
C ASP A 184 13.49 9.74 -6.84
N ASN A 185 12.83 9.33 -5.76
CA ASN A 185 13.25 9.64 -4.38
C ASN A 185 13.39 8.42 -3.47
N GLY A 186 13.08 7.22 -3.97
CA GLY A 186 13.09 6.01 -3.17
C GLY A 186 14.49 5.52 -2.84
N PRO A 187 14.60 4.60 -1.88
CA PRO A 187 15.89 4.03 -1.45
C PRO A 187 16.59 3.21 -2.54
N MET A 188 15.92 2.91 -3.65
CA MET A 188 16.45 2.19 -4.81
C MET A 188 16.51 3.04 -6.10
N SER A 189 16.29 4.36 -6.03
CA SER A 189 16.11 5.23 -7.20
C SER A 189 17.26 5.16 -8.23
N ASP A 190 18.51 5.11 -7.75
CA ASP A 190 19.71 5.09 -8.58
C ASP A 190 20.29 3.67 -8.76
N ALA A 191 19.54 2.63 -8.42
CA ALA A 191 19.99 1.25 -8.55
C ALA A 191 20.26 0.90 -10.02
N THR A 192 21.47 0.43 -10.30
CA THR A 192 21.92 0.06 -11.64
C THR A 192 21.88 -1.46 -11.83
N ALA A 193 21.66 -1.91 -13.06
CA ALA A 193 21.59 -3.34 -13.38
C ALA A 193 22.87 -4.11 -12.99
N ASP A 194 24.03 -3.45 -13.09
CA ASP A 194 25.33 -4.02 -12.72
C ASP A 194 25.57 -4.10 -11.20
N GLY A 195 24.71 -3.47 -10.39
CA GLY A 195 24.85 -3.44 -8.93
C GLY A 195 26.04 -2.61 -8.44
N SER A 196 26.54 -1.67 -9.25
CA SER A 196 27.61 -0.76 -8.84
C SER A 196 27.16 0.28 -7.81
N TRP A 197 25.86 0.59 -7.78
CA TRP A 197 25.26 1.48 -6.81
C TRP A 197 24.83 0.72 -5.55
N MET A 198 25.16 1.25 -4.36
CA MET A 198 25.00 0.57 -3.06
C MET A 198 24.02 1.29 -2.11
N GLY A 199 23.19 2.19 -2.64
CA GLY A 199 22.24 2.98 -1.85
C GLY A 199 22.67 4.41 -1.60
N HIS A 200 21.69 5.23 -1.20
CA HIS A 200 21.90 6.61 -0.76
C HIS A 200 22.72 6.65 0.53
N PRO A 201 23.53 7.71 0.75
CA PRO A 201 24.30 7.85 1.98
C PRO A 201 23.37 7.99 3.20
N ALA A 202 23.84 7.48 4.35
CA ALA A 202 23.14 7.70 5.61
C ALA A 202 22.97 9.20 5.91
N LEU A 203 21.88 9.53 6.62
CA LEU A 203 21.63 10.90 7.05
C LEU A 203 22.78 11.40 7.93
N LYS A 204 23.18 12.65 7.70
CA LYS A 204 24.16 13.32 8.57
C LYS A 204 23.52 13.48 9.95
N TYR A 205 24.25 13.04 10.97
CA TYR A 205 23.82 13.16 12.35
C TYR A 205 24.84 13.99 13.13
N GLU A 206 24.34 15.00 13.83
CA GLU A 206 25.09 15.71 14.86
C GLU A 206 24.53 15.26 16.21
N PRO A 207 25.38 14.84 17.17
CA PRO A 207 24.93 14.43 18.49
C PRO A 207 24.10 15.53 19.14
N VAL A 208 23.02 15.13 19.80
CA VAL A 208 22.17 16.04 20.56
C VAL A 208 23.03 16.74 21.63
N PRO A 209 23.05 18.09 21.67
CA PRO A 209 23.78 18.84 22.69
C PRO A 209 23.34 18.41 24.09
N ARG A 210 24.29 18.32 25.03
CA ARG A 210 24.02 17.78 26.38
C ARG A 210 22.95 18.58 27.12
N GLU A 211 22.93 19.88 26.90
CA GLU A 211 21.97 20.81 27.48
C GLU A 211 20.53 20.58 27.01
N LEU A 212 20.33 19.89 25.88
CA LEU A 212 18.99 19.53 25.37
C LEU A 212 18.64 18.06 25.66
N LEU A 213 19.59 17.26 26.17
CA LEU A 213 19.34 15.83 26.41
C LEU A 213 18.27 15.62 27.48
N ASP A 214 18.33 16.37 28.57
CA ASP A 214 17.38 16.22 29.67
C ASP A 214 15.96 16.59 29.19
N ASP A 215 15.80 17.73 28.49
CA ASP A 215 14.52 18.15 27.90
C ASP A 215 13.94 17.14 26.89
N LEU A 216 14.80 16.49 26.09
CA LEU A 216 14.38 15.54 25.06
C LEU A 216 14.13 14.13 25.59
N LEU A 217 14.71 13.78 26.75
CA LEU A 217 14.50 12.48 27.39
C LEU A 217 13.41 12.53 28.46
N ASP A 218 13.02 13.72 28.93
CA ASP A 218 11.92 13.95 29.87
C ASP A 218 10.54 13.90 29.18
N GLU A 219 10.37 13.00 28.21
CA GLU A 219 9.06 12.68 27.66
C GLU A 219 8.27 11.84 28.68
N ARG A 220 7.63 12.58 29.61
CA ARG A 220 6.60 12.18 30.59
C ARG A 220 7.05 11.38 31.82
N ALA A 221 7.15 12.11 32.93
CA ALA A 221 6.79 11.59 34.25
C ALA A 221 5.96 12.57 35.08
N GLU A 222 5.11 13.43 34.50
CA GLU A 222 4.10 14.16 35.30
C GLU A 222 2.73 14.22 34.59
N ASP A 223 1.72 13.84 35.38
CA ASP A 223 0.25 13.85 35.25
C ASP A 223 -0.46 12.81 34.35
#